data_AF-A0A2N6E1G6-F1
#
_entry.id   AF-A0A2N6E1G6-F1
#
_cell.length_a   1.000
_cell.length_b   1.000
_cell.length_c   1.000
_cell.angle_alpha   90.00
_cell.angle_beta   90.00
_cell.angle_gamma   90.00
#
_symmetry.space_group_name_H-M   'P 1'
#
loop_
_entity.id
_entity.type
_entity.pdbx_description
1 polymer ?
#
loop_
_entity_poly.entity_id
_entity_poly.type
_entity_poly.pdbx_seq_one_letter_code
_entity_poly.pdbx_strand_id
1 'polypeptide(L)'
;MFELIEKAALTAMGAVALSQKKAEELLGDLKSRYDMTEEEGKEFLNKLQDAAKQNQEKLEEMAQEEVKKTCERMGVVTQDEFAKLQKKVQQLEKKLKELSS
;
A
#
# COMPACT_ATOMS: atom_id res chain seq x y z
N MET A 1 -19.64 11.85 -5.66
CA MET A 1 -18.63 10.79 -5.86
C MET A 1 -17.32 11.09 -5.13
N PHE A 2 -16.77 12.31 -5.23
CA PHE A 2 -15.54 12.68 -4.52
C PHE A 2 -15.65 12.55 -2.98
N GLU A 3 -16.77 12.99 -2.38
CA GLU A 3 -17.01 12.83 -0.93
C GLU A 3 -17.08 11.37 -0.46
N LEU A 4 -17.51 10.44 -1.32
CA LEU A 4 -17.58 9.01 -1.00
C LEU A 4 -16.19 8.39 -0.97
N ILE A 5 -15.31 8.85 -1.87
CA ILE A 5 -13.89 8.46 -1.91
C ILE A 5 -13.14 9.07 -0.72
N GLU A 6 -13.42 10.33 -0.38
CA GLU A 6 -12.83 11.01 0.78
C GLU A 6 -13.27 10.36 2.10
N LYS A 7 -14.56 10.03 2.24
CA LYS A 7 -15.07 9.28 3.39
C LYS A 7 -14.56 7.85 3.44
N ALA A 8 -14.41 7.18 2.29
CA ALA A 8 -13.79 5.85 2.24
C ALA A 8 -12.31 5.92 2.63
N ALA A 9 -11.58 6.97 2.22
CA ALA A 9 -10.21 7.21 2.63
C ALA A 9 -10.09 7.54 4.14
N LEU A 10 -11.00 8.34 4.69
CA LEU A 10 -11.08 8.64 6.13
C LEU A 10 -11.50 7.43 6.98
N THR A 11 -12.34 6.55 6.43
CA THR A 11 -12.74 5.29 7.06
C THR A 11 -11.61 4.25 6.96
N ALA A 12 -10.83 4.26 5.87
CA ALA A 12 -9.59 3.50 5.76
C ALA A 12 -8.51 4.02 6.73
N MET A 13 -8.44 5.33 6.96
CA MET A 13 -7.69 5.92 8.08
C MET A 13 -8.27 5.51 9.45
N GLY A 14 -9.50 4.98 9.51
CA GLY A 14 -10.07 4.32 10.67
C GLY A 14 -9.37 3.01 11.07
N ALA A 15 -8.65 2.35 10.16
CA ALA A 15 -7.77 1.22 10.49
C ALA A 15 -6.45 1.68 11.15
N VAL A 16 -6.04 2.94 10.93
CA VAL A 16 -4.97 3.60 11.69
C VAL A 16 -5.45 4.00 13.10
N ALA A 17 -6.76 3.94 13.38
CA ALA A 17 -7.39 4.40 14.61
C ALA A 17 -7.43 3.38 15.76
N LEU A 18 -6.62 2.31 15.73
CA LEU A 18 -6.12 1.70 16.97
C LEU A 18 -5.13 2.68 17.64
N SER A 19 -5.64 3.87 17.99
CA SER A 19 -4.93 4.77 18.88
C SER A 19 -4.71 4.05 20.20
N GLN A 20 -3.63 4.39 20.89
CA GLN A 20 -3.28 3.77 22.18
C GLN A 20 -4.48 3.76 23.15
N LYS A 21 -5.28 4.83 23.12
CA LYS A 21 -6.54 4.97 23.87
C LYS A 21 -7.63 3.95 23.46
N LYS A 22 -7.82 3.71 22.16
CA LYS A 22 -8.80 2.73 21.65
C LYS A 22 -8.38 1.30 21.99
N ALA A 23 -7.07 1.03 21.95
CA ALA A 23 -6.50 -0.24 22.36
C ALA A 23 -6.68 -0.48 23.87
N GLU A 24 -6.46 0.55 24.69
CA GLU A 24 -6.71 0.50 26.14
C GLU A 24 -8.20 0.28 26.49
N GLU A 25 -9.12 0.94 25.77
CA GLU A 25 -10.57 0.71 25.91
C GLU A 25 -10.93 -0.75 25.59
N LEU A 26 -10.42 -1.30 24.49
CA LEU A 26 -10.65 -2.69 24.11
C LEU A 26 -10.08 -3.68 25.14
N LEU A 27 -8.88 -3.42 25.67
CA LEU A 27 -8.31 -4.23 26.75
C LEU A 27 -9.17 -4.20 28.01
N GLY A 28 -9.68 -3.02 28.39
CA GLY A 28 -10.61 -2.86 29.52
C GLY A 28 -11.90 -3.65 29.33
N ASP A 29 -12.48 -3.61 28.14
CA ASP A 29 -13.70 -4.34 27.80
C ASP A 29 -13.47 -5.86 27.79
N LEU A 30 -12.34 -6.35 27.27
CA LEU A 30 -12.04 -7.79 27.27
C LEU A 30 -11.77 -8.30 28.70
N LYS A 31 -11.06 -7.55 29.55
CA LYS A 31 -10.89 -7.91 30.97
C LYS A 31 -12.24 -8.02 31.69
N SER A 32 -13.10 -7.02 31.49
CA SER A 32 -14.41 -6.91 32.14
C SER A 32 -15.40 -8.00 31.68
N ARG A 33 -15.41 -8.32 30.39
CA ARG A 33 -16.40 -9.23 29.80
C ARG A 33 -15.95 -10.68 29.70
N TYR A 34 -14.64 -10.94 29.68
CA TYR A 34 -14.08 -12.27 29.42
C TYR A 34 -13.16 -12.81 30.54
N ASP A 35 -13.11 -12.13 31.69
CA ASP A 35 -12.27 -12.52 32.86
C ASP A 35 -10.80 -12.75 32.48
N MET A 36 -10.36 -12.00 31.47
CA MET A 36 -9.06 -12.14 30.84
C MET A 36 -8.01 -11.39 31.66
N THR A 37 -6.85 -11.99 31.83
CA THR A 37 -5.73 -11.37 32.56
C THR A 37 -5.08 -10.23 31.77
N GLU A 38 -4.31 -9.38 32.46
CA GLU A 38 -3.54 -8.31 31.79
C GLU A 38 -2.57 -8.82 30.73
N GLU A 39 -1.98 -9.98 30.99
CA GLU A 39 -0.98 -10.59 30.15
C GLU A 39 -1.60 -11.14 28.87
N GLU A 40 -2.72 -11.88 28.99
CA GLU A 40 -3.51 -12.39 27.86
C GLU A 40 -4.05 -11.26 26.99
N GLY A 41 -4.49 -10.16 27.59
CA GLY A 41 -4.95 -8.99 26.83
C GLY A 41 -3.84 -8.34 26.02
N LYS A 42 -2.68 -8.11 26.63
CA LYS A 42 -1.52 -7.55 25.93
C LYS A 42 -1.08 -8.47 24.78
N GLU A 43 -1.06 -9.78 25.00
CA GLU A 43 -0.71 -10.74 23.96
C GLU A 43 -1.72 -10.74 22.81
N PHE A 44 -3.01 -10.67 23.11
CA PHE A 44 -4.08 -10.57 22.10
C PHE A 44 -3.96 -9.30 21.27
N LEU A 45 -3.72 -8.15 21.92
CA LEU A 45 -3.55 -6.87 21.24
C LEU A 45 -2.32 -6.90 20.32
N ASN A 46 -1.20 -7.46 20.77
CA ASN A 46 0.00 -7.61 19.96
C ASN A 46 -0.27 -8.48 18.72
N LYS A 47 -0.92 -9.64 18.88
CA LYS A 47 -1.31 -10.51 17.76
C LYS A 47 -2.22 -9.80 16.76
N LEU A 48 -3.15 -8.98 17.26
CA LEU A 48 -4.04 -8.19 16.41
C LEU A 48 -3.28 -7.11 15.63
N GLN A 49 -2.34 -6.42 16.28
CA GLN A 49 -1.47 -5.43 15.62
C GLN A 49 -0.58 -6.07 14.55
N ASP A 50 0.03 -7.21 14.86
CA ASP A 50 0.87 -7.94 13.91
C ASP A 50 0.06 -8.41 12.69
N ALA A 51 -1.14 -8.97 12.92
CA ALA A 51 -2.04 -9.38 11.86
C ALA A 51 -2.50 -8.18 11.01
N ALA A 52 -2.83 -7.05 11.64
CA ALA A 52 -3.21 -5.84 10.94
C ALA A 52 -2.07 -5.32 10.05
N LYS A 53 -0.83 -5.30 10.57
CA LYS A 53 0.35 -4.86 9.82
C LYS A 53 0.62 -5.76 8.61
N GLN A 54 0.62 -7.08 8.80
CA GLN A 54 0.81 -8.03 7.69
C GLN A 54 -0.27 -7.88 6.61
N ASN A 55 -1.52 -7.67 7.04
CA ASN A 55 -2.63 -7.51 6.10
C ASN A 55 -2.56 -6.17 5.36
N GLN A 56 -2.07 -5.11 6.02
CA GLN A 56 -1.80 -3.82 5.37
C GLN A 56 -0.72 -3.96 4.29
N GLU A 57 0.43 -4.58 4.60
CA GLU A 57 1.52 -4.79 3.64
C GLU A 57 1.03 -5.55 2.39
N LYS A 58 0.24 -6.61 2.59
CA LYS A 58 -0.35 -7.39 1.50
C LYS A 58 -1.34 -6.55 0.66
N LEU A 59 -2.18 -5.74 1.29
CA LEU A 59 -3.10 -4.85 0.59
C LEU A 59 -2.36 -3.78 -0.23
N GLU A 60 -1.28 -3.22 0.32
CA GLU A 60 -0.43 -2.27 -0.39
C GLU A 60 0.21 -2.92 -1.64
N GLU A 61 0.74 -4.14 -1.51
CA GLU A 61 1.30 -4.89 -2.63
C GLU A 61 0.26 -5.16 -3.73
N MET A 62 -0.93 -5.64 -3.34
CA MET A 62 -2.03 -5.89 -4.28
C MET A 62 -2.49 -4.61 -4.99
N ALA A 63 -2.57 -3.49 -4.27
CA ALA A 63 -2.94 -2.21 -4.84
C ALA A 63 -1.88 -1.71 -5.84
N GLN A 64 -0.60 -1.81 -5.50
CA GLN A 64 0.50 -1.47 -6.41
C GLN A 64 0.48 -2.33 -7.68
N GLU A 65 0.22 -3.64 -7.54
CA GLU A 65 0.14 -4.55 -8.68
C GLU A 65 -1.04 -4.20 -9.60
N GLU A 66 -2.22 -3.90 -9.04
CA GLU A 66 -3.40 -3.55 -9.83
C GLU A 66 -3.22 -2.21 -10.56
N VAL A 67 -2.59 -1.22 -9.91
CA VAL A 67 -2.24 0.06 -10.56
C VAL A 67 -1.29 -0.20 -11.72
N LYS A 68 -0.24 -1.01 -11.52
CA LYS A 68 0.71 -1.35 -12.58
C LYS A 68 0.03 -2.04 -13.76
N LYS A 69 -0.79 -3.08 -13.52
CA LYS A 69 -1.56 -3.78 -14.56
C LYS A 69 -2.50 -2.84 -15.32
N THR A 70 -3.08 -1.86 -14.63
CA THR A 70 -3.96 -0.87 -15.26
C THR A 70 -3.18 0.06 -16.18
N CYS A 71 -2.04 0.59 -15.72
CA CYS A 71 -1.15 1.39 -16.56
C CYS A 71 -0.71 0.61 -17.82
N GLU A 72 -0.33 -0.65 -17.67
CA GLU A 72 0.04 -1.53 -18.80
C GLU A 72 -1.13 -1.71 -19.79
N ARG A 73 -2.34 -2.00 -19.29
CA ARG A 73 -3.56 -2.13 -20.13
C ARG A 73 -3.91 -0.86 -20.89
N MET A 74 -3.65 0.30 -20.30
CA MET A 74 -3.89 1.61 -20.92
C MET A 74 -2.78 2.05 -21.87
N GLY A 75 -1.70 1.27 -22.02
CA GLY A 75 -0.54 1.63 -22.83
C GLY A 75 0.31 2.75 -22.24
N VAL A 76 0.20 3.00 -20.93
CA VAL A 76 1.03 3.98 -20.22
C VAL A 76 2.41 3.36 -19.99
N VAL A 77 3.42 3.94 -20.64
CA VAL A 77 4.82 3.50 -20.47
C VAL A 77 5.42 4.07 -19.19
N THR A 78 6.26 3.29 -18.53
CA THR A 78 7.03 3.78 -17.38
C THR A 78 8.14 4.75 -17.84
N GLN A 79 8.59 5.62 -16.93
CA GLN A 79 9.73 6.51 -17.21
C GLN A 79 10.99 5.73 -17.61
N ASP A 80 11.24 4.58 -16.98
CA ASP A 80 12.39 3.72 -17.29
C ASP A 80 12.31 3.12 -18.70
N GLU A 81 11.13 2.66 -19.12
CA GLU A 81 10.91 2.16 -20.48
C GLU A 81 11.09 3.27 -21.51
N PHE A 82 10.56 4.47 -21.23
CA PHE A 82 10.74 5.64 -22.08
C PHE A 82 12.22 6.03 -22.21
N ALA A 83 12.96 6.08 -21.10
CA ALA A 83 14.39 6.39 -21.10
C ALA A 83 15.21 5.37 -21.90
N LYS A 84 14.88 4.06 -21.78
CA LYS A 84 15.50 3.00 -22.60
C LYS A 84 15.22 3.20 -24.09
N LEU A 85 13.99 3.59 -24.45
CA LEU A 85 13.64 3.89 -25.84
C LEU A 85 14.42 5.09 -26.36
N GLN A 86 14.47 6.20 -25.61
CA GLN A 86 15.21 7.40 -25.98
C GLN A 86 16.70 7.09 -26.21
N LYS A 87 17.32 6.28 -25.35
CA LYS A 87 18.72 5.86 -25.52
C LYS A 87 18.93 5.03 -26.79
N LYS A 88 18.00 4.13 -27.12
CA LYS A 88 18.05 3.36 -28.38
C LYS A 88 17.93 4.27 -29.60
N VAL A 89 17.01 5.24 -29.56
CA VAL A 89 16.85 6.22 -30.64
C VAL A 89 18.15 7.00 -30.87
N GLN A 90 18.75 7.55 -29.82
CA GLN A 90 20.03 8.27 -29.91
C GLN A 90 21.16 7.41 -30.49
N GLN A 91 21.23 6.12 -30.13
CA GLN A 91 22.22 5.20 -30.68
C GLN A 91 21.99 4.93 -32.16
N LEU A 92 20.73 4.80 -32.59
CA LEU A 92 20.38 4.60 -34.00
C LEU A 92 20.69 5.85 -34.81
N GLU A 93 20.33 7.04 -34.32
CA GLU A 93 20.65 8.32 -34.95
C GLU A 93 22.15 8.50 -35.14
N LYS A 94 22.96 8.14 -34.14
CA LYS A 94 24.42 8.20 -34.23
C LYS A 94 24.96 7.27 -35.32
N LYS A 95 24.51 6.00 -35.35
CA LYS A 95 24.92 5.02 -36.37
C LYS A 95 24.53 5.46 -37.78
N LEU A 96 23.32 6.01 -37.94
CA LEU A 96 22.85 6.54 -39.23
C LEU A 96 23.75 7.66 -39.74
N LYS A 97 24.14 8.57 -38.84
CA LYS A 97 25.06 9.66 -39.17
C LYS A 97 26.45 9.16 -39.58
N GLU A 98 26.96 8.14 -38.89
CA GLU A 98 28.24 7.48 -39.23
C GLU A 98 28.19 6.75 -40.59
N LEU A 99 27.04 6.17 -40.96
CA LEU A 99 26.82 5.51 -42.26
C LEU A 99 26.59 6.47 -43.43
N SER A 100 26.10 7.69 -43.15
CA SER A 100 25.82 8.72 -44.15
C SER A 100 26.95 9.74 -44.33
N SER A 101 28.06 9.57 -43.61
CA SER A 101 29.29 10.39 -43.72
C SER A 101 30.35 9.63 -44.51
#